data_AF-A0A932L5A3-F1
#
_entry.id   AF-A0A932L5A3-F1
#
_cell.length_a   1.000
_cell.length_b   1.000
_cell.length_c   1.000
_cell.angle_alpha   90.00
_cell.angle_beta   90.00
_cell.angle_gamma   90.00
#
_symmetry.space_group_name_H-M   'P 1'
#
loop_
_entity.id
_entity.type
_entity.pdbx_description
1 polymer ?
#
loop_
_entity_poly.entity_id
_entity_poly.type
_entity_poly.pdbx_seq_one_letter_code
_entity_poly.pdbx_strand_id
1 'polypeptide(L)'
;MHDWGVTEADRELFARELDSFVPRRIFDAHAHLYCTEHFPTASVPPLCKAGPQRVGMDAFQHSIGELIPGRETDGLFFPYPQSEVDV
;
A
#
# COMPACT_ATOMS: atom_id res chain seq x y z
N MET A 1 -4.94 17.01 -4.36
CA MET A 1 -3.74 16.17 -4.48
C MET A 1 -4.13 14.81 -3.95
N HIS A 2 -4.28 13.83 -4.84
CA HIS A 2 -4.72 12.48 -4.50
C HIS A 2 -3.48 11.60 -4.31
N ASP A 3 -2.76 11.76 -3.20
CA ASP A 3 -1.50 11.03 -2.99
C ASP A 3 -1.68 9.51 -2.79
N TRP A 4 -2.93 9.07 -2.60
CA TRP A 4 -3.28 7.69 -2.23
C TRP A 4 -4.38 7.07 -3.10
N GLY A 5 -4.73 7.70 -4.21
CA GLY A 5 -5.79 7.22 -5.12
C GLY A 5 -5.23 6.69 -6.43
N VAL A 6 -5.84 5.64 -6.98
CA VAL A 6 -5.55 5.16 -8.34
C VAL A 6 -6.21 6.08 -9.36
N THR A 7 -5.40 6.62 -10.25
CA THR A 7 -5.82 7.53 -11.34
C THR A 7 -6.16 6.75 -12.61
N GLU A 8 -6.79 7.41 -13.58
CA GLU A 8 -7.01 6.82 -14.91
C GLU A 8 -5.68 6.47 -15.61
N ALA A 9 -4.63 7.28 -15.40
CA ALA A 9 -3.32 7.01 -15.98
C ALA A 9 -2.71 5.71 -15.44
N ASP A 10 -2.94 5.39 -14.16
CA ASP A 10 -2.49 4.13 -13.56
C ASP A 10 -3.23 2.93 -14.16
N ARG A 11 -4.55 3.07 -14.36
CA ARG A 11 -5.39 2.03 -14.98
C ARG A 11 -4.98 1.76 -16.42
N GLU A 12 -4.73 2.83 -17.20
CA GLU A 12 -4.25 2.72 -18.58
C GLU A 12 -2.87 2.08 -18.66
N LEU A 13 -1.96 2.46 -17.76
CA LEU A 13 -0.62 1.87 -17.68
C LEU A 13 -0.69 0.37 -17.40
N PHE A 14 -1.51 -0.04 -16.43
CA PHE A 14 -1.70 -1.44 -16.10
C PHE A 14 -2.22 -2.25 -17.29
N ALA A 15 -3.28 -1.78 -17.94
CA ALA A 15 -3.89 -2.46 -19.07
C ALA A 15 -2.93 -2.58 -20.27
N ARG A 16 -2.14 -1.52 -20.53
CA ARG A 16 -1.23 -1.50 -21.68
C ARG A 16 0.03 -2.31 -21.45
N GLU A 17 0.64 -2.20 -20.27
CA GLU A 17 2.00 -2.69 -20.04
C GLU A 17 2.06 -3.95 -19.18
N LEU A 18 1.18 -4.10 -18.18
CA LEU A 18 1.34 -5.11 -17.12
C LEU A 18 0.38 -6.30 -17.27
N ASP A 19 -0.83 -6.07 -17.77
CA ASP A 19 -1.92 -7.05 -17.74
C ASP A 19 -1.56 -8.35 -18.49
N SER A 20 -0.80 -8.23 -19.57
CA SER A 20 -0.50 -9.34 -20.49
C SER A 20 0.50 -10.37 -19.96
N PHE A 21 1.36 -10.01 -18.99
CA PHE A 21 2.47 -10.86 -18.57
C PHE A 21 2.60 -11.01 -17.06
N VAL A 22 2.11 -10.06 -16.26
CA VAL A 22 2.18 -10.17 -14.80
C VAL A 22 1.27 -11.32 -14.34
N PRO A 23 1.79 -12.30 -13.56
CA PRO A 23 1.02 -13.45 -13.14
C PRO A 23 -0.23 -13.09 -12.32
N ARG A 24 -1.21 -13.99 -12.32
CA ARG A 24 -2.43 -13.84 -11.52
C ARG A 24 -2.17 -13.80 -10.01
N ARG A 25 -1.15 -14.52 -9.54
CA ARG A 25 -0.74 -14.55 -8.12
C ARG A 25 0.56 -13.78 -7.96
N ILE A 26 0.54 -12.77 -7.10
CA ILE A 26 1.67 -11.88 -6.84
C ILE A 26 1.96 -11.89 -5.35
N PHE A 27 3.24 -11.94 -5.03
CA PHE A 27 3.73 -11.80 -3.66
C PHE A 27 4.51 -10.49 -3.57
N ASP A 28 4.02 -9.55 -2.76
CA ASP A 28 4.76 -8.34 -2.43
C ASP A 28 5.87 -8.72 -1.44
N ALA A 29 7.11 -8.67 -1.93
CA ALA A 29 8.26 -9.07 -1.14
C ALA A 29 8.51 -8.16 0.07
N HIS A 30 7.96 -6.94 0.07
CA HIS A 30 8.23 -5.96 1.12
C HIS A 30 7.15 -4.88 1.21
N ALA A 31 6.26 -4.99 2.19
CA ALA A 31 5.24 -3.99 2.49
C ALA A 31 5.24 -3.60 3.97
N HIS A 32 4.68 -2.42 4.25
CA HIS A 32 4.52 -1.92 5.61
C HIS A 32 3.05 -1.72 5.96
N LEU A 33 2.62 -2.34 7.05
CA LEU A 33 1.33 -2.07 7.68
C LEU A 33 1.56 -1.09 8.84
N TYR A 34 0.60 -0.19 9.07
CA TYR A 34 0.74 0.83 10.11
C TYR A 34 -0.59 1.26 10.71
N CYS A 35 -0.52 1.85 11.89
CA CYS A 35 -1.60 2.66 12.46
C CYS A 35 -0.99 3.95 12.99
N THR A 36 -1.58 5.10 12.61
CA THR A 36 -1.04 6.42 12.97
C THR A 36 -0.99 6.63 14.48
N GLU A 37 -1.86 5.95 15.24
CA GLU A 37 -1.90 5.97 16.70
C GLU A 37 -0.71 5.25 17.36
N HIS A 38 0.02 4.42 16.61
CA HIS A 38 1.22 3.73 17.14
C HIS A 38 2.47 4.62 17.12
N PHE A 39 2.43 5.78 16.45
CA PHE A 39 3.55 6.73 16.45
C PHE A 39 3.30 7.84 17.47
N PRO A 40 4.36 8.46 18.02
CA PRO A 40 4.22 9.70 18.76
C PRO A 40 3.59 10.78 17.86
N THR A 41 2.65 11.56 18.41
CA THR A 41 1.88 12.57 17.65
C THR A 41 2.77 13.56 16.88
N ALA A 42 3.90 13.93 17.46
CA ALA A 42 4.86 14.86 16.85
C ALA A 42 5.64 14.24 15.67
N SER A 43 5.73 12.91 15.60
CA SER A 43 6.64 12.19 14.70
C SER A 43 5.96 11.15 13.79
N VAL A 44 4.62 11.23 13.62
CA VAL A 44 3.92 10.45 12.58
C VAL A 44 4.53 10.76 11.21
N PRO A 45 4.98 9.76 10.44
CA PRO A 45 5.60 9.97 9.13
C PRO A 45 4.67 10.74 8.17
N PRO A 46 5.17 11.68 7.34
CA PRO A 46 4.34 12.45 6.42
C PRO A 46 3.50 11.60 5.47
N LEU A 47 4.07 10.48 4.98
CA LEU A 47 3.36 9.53 4.13
C LEU A 47 2.15 8.92 4.86
N CYS A 48 2.35 8.43 6.09
CA CYS A 48 1.29 7.89 6.94
C CYS A 48 0.23 8.94 7.31
N LYS A 49 0.62 10.22 7.49
CA LYS A 49 -0.31 11.34 7.74
C LYS A 49 -1.21 11.64 6.55
N ALA A 50 -0.70 11.51 5.33
CA ALA A 50 -1.44 11.78 4.10
C ALA A 50 -2.38 10.62 3.68
N GLY A 51 -2.15 9.42 4.23
CA GLY A 51 -2.89 8.20 3.90
C GLY A 51 -3.97 7.83 4.92
N PRO A 52 -4.52 6.60 4.82
CA PRO A 52 -5.43 6.06 5.82
C PRO A 52 -4.79 6.03 7.21
N GLN A 53 -5.57 6.29 8.26
CA GLN A 53 -5.08 6.26 9.64
C GLN A 53 -4.67 4.85 10.09
N ARG A 54 -5.27 3.81 9.49
CA ARG A 54 -4.95 2.41 9.74
C ARG A 54 -4.84 1.68 8.42
N VAL A 55 -3.67 1.10 8.19
CA VAL A 55 -3.38 0.24 7.03
C VAL A 55 -3.10 -1.15 7.57
N GLY A 56 -4.15 -1.97 7.55
CA GLY A 56 -4.08 -3.42 7.80
C GLY A 56 -4.34 -4.20 6.51
N MET A 57 -4.56 -5.51 6.62
CA MET A 57 -4.78 -6.39 5.46
C MET A 57 -5.92 -5.91 4.55
N ASP A 58 -7.06 -5.49 5.11
CA ASP A 58 -8.20 -5.02 4.30
C ASP A 58 -7.87 -3.77 3.48
N ALA A 59 -7.13 -2.83 4.08
CA ALA A 59 -6.69 -1.61 3.39
C ALA A 59 -5.67 -1.94 2.29
N PHE A 60 -4.73 -2.85 2.56
CA PHE A 60 -3.79 -3.35 1.57
C PHE A 60 -4.52 -4.00 0.40
N GLN A 61 -5.38 -4.99 0.64
CA GLN A 61 -6.12 -5.72 -0.39
C GLN A 61 -7.01 -4.80 -1.22
N HIS A 62 -7.65 -3.81 -0.59
CA HIS A 62 -8.44 -2.81 -1.31
C HIS A 62 -7.57 -1.97 -2.24
N SER A 63 -6.50 -1.34 -1.73
CA SER A 63 -5.66 -0.44 -2.52
C SER A 63 -4.89 -1.16 -3.62
N ILE A 64 -4.32 -2.34 -3.34
CA ILE A 64 -3.60 -3.11 -4.35
C ILE A 64 -4.55 -3.70 -5.40
N GLY A 65 -5.78 -4.07 -5.00
CA GLY A 65 -6.83 -4.51 -5.92
C GLY A 65 -7.27 -3.43 -6.90
N GLU A 66 -7.27 -2.16 -6.48
CA GLU A 66 -7.50 -1.03 -7.39
C GLU A 66 -6.32 -0.81 -8.36
N LEU A 67 -5.07 -0.98 -7.88
CA LEU A 67 -3.87 -0.70 -8.66
C LEU A 67 -3.56 -1.79 -9.70
N ILE A 68 -3.78 -3.05 -9.36
CA ILE A 68 -3.50 -4.22 -10.21
C ILE A 68 -4.72 -5.17 -10.26
N PRO A 69 -5.84 -4.74 -10.86
CA PRO A 69 -7.12 -5.43 -10.77
C PRO A 69 -7.08 -6.86 -11.31
N GLY A 70 -7.84 -7.76 -10.66
CA GLY A 70 -7.95 -9.18 -11.06
C GLY A 70 -6.81 -10.07 -10.56
N ARG A 71 -5.95 -9.57 -9.69
CA ARG A 71 -4.81 -10.31 -9.12
C ARG A 71 -5.12 -10.75 -7.70
N GLU A 72 -4.62 -11.93 -7.37
CA GLU A 72 -4.54 -12.42 -6.00
C GLU A 72 -3.21 -11.96 -5.44
N THR A 73 -3.24 -11.18 -4.37
CA THR A 73 -2.05 -10.56 -3.78
C THR A 73 -1.93 -10.94 -2.32
N ASP A 74 -0.70 -11.16 -1.88
CA ASP A 74 -0.32 -11.27 -0.48
C ASP A 74 1.11 -10.74 -0.35
N GLY A 75 1.67 -10.67 0.85
CA GLY A 75 3.00 -10.12 1.00
C GLY A 75 3.69 -10.41 2.32
N LEU A 76 4.93 -9.97 2.38
CA LEU A 76 5.70 -9.91 3.61
C LEU A 76 5.53 -8.52 4.24
N PHE A 77 4.87 -8.49 5.40
CA PHE A 77 4.50 -7.26 6.08
C PHE A 77 5.37 -6.99 7.30
N PHE A 78 5.91 -5.79 7.38
CA PHE A 78 6.66 -5.29 8.52
C PHE A 78 5.96 -4.09 9.15
N PRO A 79 6.23 -3.79 10.44
CA PRO A 79 5.94 -2.48 10.99
C PRO A 79 6.60 -1.38 10.16
N TYR A 80 5.96 -0.21 10.09
CA TYR A 80 6.56 0.95 9.42
C TYR A 80 7.81 1.41 10.17
N PRO A 81 8.94 1.66 9.48
CA PRO A 81 10.20 2.00 10.16
C PRO A 81 10.13 3.41 10.76
N GLN A 82 10.23 3.50 12.08
CA GLN A 82 10.41 4.75 12.82
C GLN A 82 11.39 4.49 13.98
N SER A 83 12.46 5.27 14.06
CA SER A 83 13.45 5.28 15.16
C SER A 83 12.90 5.55 16.57
N GLU A 84 11.71 6.15 16.71
CA GLU A 84 11.11 6.52 17.99
C GLU A 84 10.07 5.50 18.50
N VAL A 85 9.83 4.41 17.77
CA VAL A 85 8.93 3.33 18.18
C VAL A 85 9.64 2.00 18.10
N ASP A 86 9.33 1.10 19.03
CA ASP A 86 9.77 -0.29 18.92
C ASP A 86 9.01 -0.96 17.76
N VAL A 87 9.71 -1.79 17.00
CA VAL A 87 9.19 -2.57 15.87
C VAL A 87 9.08 -4.06 16.22
#